data_AF-A0A849R904-F1
#
_entry.id   AF-A0A849R904-F1
#
_cell.length_a   1.000
_cell.length_b   1.000
_cell.length_c   1.000
_cell.angle_alpha   90.00
_cell.angle_beta   90.00
_cell.angle_gamma   90.00
#
_symmetry.space_group_name_H-M   'P 1'
#
loop_
_entity.id
_entity.type
_entity.pdbx_description
1 polymer ?
#
loop_
_entity_poly.entity_id
_entity_poly.type
_entity_poly.pdbx_seq_one_letter_code
_entity_poly.pdbx_strand_id
1 'polypeptide(L)' 'MGRNPGPDPEKIKRIIETMRNNPKGLWTMEIARKTKISKSTVHRYLNTFLKEKIKEERSFSDLVKLYTIKKKKE' A
#
# COMPACT_ATOMS: atom_id res chain seq x y z
N MET A 1 -2.81 16.43 23.44
CA MET A 1 -3.09 16.32 21.98
C MET A 1 -3.46 14.88 21.65
N GLY A 2 -4.74 14.61 21.43
CA GLY A 2 -5.21 13.29 21.01
C GLY A 2 -4.84 13.05 19.55
N ARG A 3 -4.25 11.89 19.24
CA ARG A 3 -4.05 11.47 17.85
C ARG A 3 -5.42 11.28 17.20
N ASN A 4 -5.69 11.97 16.09
CA ASN A 4 -6.90 11.72 15.31
C ASN A 4 -6.97 10.21 14.97
N PRO A 5 -8.07 9.50 15.31
CA PRO A 5 -8.16 8.05 15.17
C PRO A 5 -8.29 7.57 13.71
N GLY A 6 -8.38 8.51 12.75
CA GLY A 6 -8.60 8.22 11.33
C GLY A 6 -7.32 7.93 10.53
N PRO A 7 -7.48 7.34 9.33
CA PRO A 7 -6.40 7.28 8.36
C PRO A 7 -5.97 8.69 7.93
N ASP A 8 -4.69 8.84 7.72
CA ASP A 8 -4.09 10.04 7.13
C ASP A 8 -4.31 9.99 5.61
N PRO A 9 -5.15 10.88 5.05
CA PRO A 9 -5.50 10.85 3.63
C PRO A 9 -4.30 11.14 2.73
N GLU A 10 -3.31 11.91 3.20
CA GLU A 10 -2.09 12.19 2.43
C GLU A 10 -1.24 10.93 2.29
N LYS A 11 -1.10 10.15 3.37
CA LYS A 11 -0.41 8.85 3.33
C LYS A 11 -1.10 7.88 2.37
N ILE A 12 -2.44 7.81 2.40
CA ILE A 12 -3.21 6.98 1.46
C ILE A 12 -2.92 7.41 0.02
N LYS A 13 -3.00 8.71 -0.28
CA LYS A 13 -2.76 9.24 -1.62
C LYS A 13 -1.37 8.89 -2.12
N ARG A 14 -0.33 9.09 -1.30
CA ARG A 14 1.06 8.76 -1.64
C ARG A 14 1.27 7.27 -1.92
N ILE A 15 0.65 6.38 -1.14
CA ILE A 15 0.72 4.93 -1.37
C ILE A 15 0.06 4.58 -2.72
N ILE A 16 -1.16 5.09 -2.98
CA ILE A 16 -1.87 4.83 -4.24
C ILE A 16 -1.07 5.33 -5.45
N GLU A 17 -0.56 6.56 -5.38
CA GLU A 17 0.21 7.17 -6.48
C GLU A 17 1.51 6.38 -6.75
N THR A 18 2.21 5.97 -5.69
CA THR A 18 3.39 5.11 -5.80
C THR A 18 3.04 3.79 -6.49
N MET A 19 1.93 3.15 -6.13
CA MET A 19 1.49 1.90 -6.77
C MET A 19 1.03 2.11 -8.22
N ARG A 20 0.37 3.23 -8.55
CA ARG A 20 -0.03 3.56 -9.93
C ARG A 20 1.17 3.76 -10.85
N ASN A 21 2.22 4.41 -10.35
CA ASN A 21 3.47 4.61 -11.09
C ASN A 21 4.28 3.31 -11.28
N ASN A 22 3.90 2.22 -10.59
CA ASN A 22 4.60 0.94 -10.65
C ASN A 22 3.61 -0.20 -10.97
N PRO A 23 3.12 -0.31 -12.22
CA PRO A 23 2.08 -1.26 -12.60
C PRO A 23 2.52 -2.73 -12.51
N LYS A 24 3.82 -3.00 -12.43
CA LYS A 24 4.40 -4.34 -12.21
C LYS A 24 4.17 -4.85 -10.77
N GLY A 25 3.67 -4.00 -9.88
CA GLY A 25 3.54 -4.28 -8.46
C GLY A 25 4.76 -3.87 -7.66
N LEU A 26 4.57 -3.69 -6.36
CA LEU A 26 5.63 -3.34 -5.42
C LEU A 26 5.49 -4.18 -4.15
N TRP A 27 6.63 -4.54 -3.58
CA TRP A 27 6.68 -5.14 -2.25
C TRP A 27 6.35 -4.10 -1.18
N THR A 28 5.79 -4.51 -0.04
CA THR A 28 5.51 -3.59 1.09
C THR A 28 6.71 -2.74 1.49
N MET A 29 7.90 -3.33 1.46
CA MET A 29 9.14 -2.63 1.81
C MET A 29 9.56 -1.60 0.77
N GLU A 30 9.29 -1.85 -0.52
CA GLU A 30 9.54 -0.88 -1.57
C GLU A 30 8.56 0.30 -1.49
N ILE A 31 7.28 0.01 -1.24
CA ILE A 31 6.27 1.05 -1.01
C ILE A 31 6.71 1.94 0.16
N ALA A 32 7.15 1.34 1.27
CA ALA A 32 7.66 2.06 2.43
C ALA A 32 8.87 2.95 2.08
N ARG A 33 9.86 2.41 1.35
CA ARG A 33 11.05 3.17 0.92
C ARG A 33 10.69 4.35 0.00
N LYS A 34 9.83 4.12 -1.01
CA LYS A 34 9.42 5.15 -1.97
C LYS A 34 8.55 6.24 -1.33
N THR A 35 7.64 5.86 -0.45
CA THR A 35 6.72 6.81 0.21
C THR A 35 7.33 7.49 1.45
N LYS A 36 8.47 7.00 1.95
CA LYS A 36 9.05 7.38 3.25
C LYS A 36 8.06 7.17 4.42
N ILE A 37 7.18 6.17 4.30
CA ILE A 37 6.21 5.77 5.32
C ILE A 37 6.74 4.49 5.98
N SER A 38 6.55 4.34 7.30
CA SER A 38 7.01 3.13 7.99
C SER A 38 6.33 1.87 7.45
N LYS A 39 7.07 0.75 7.39
CA LYS A 39 6.56 -0.54 6.89
C LYS A 39 5.26 -0.94 7.58
N SER A 40 5.18 -0.79 8.90
CA SER A 40 3.97 -1.11 9.68
C SER A 40 2.77 -0.24 9.30
N THR A 41 2.99 1.04 9.01
CA THR A 41 1.91 1.95 8.55
C THR A 41 1.46 1.58 7.15
N VAL A 42 2.39 1.32 6.23
CA VAL A 42 2.05 0.83 4.88
C VAL A 42 1.26 -0.47 4.99
N HIS A 43 1.72 -1.44 5.77
CA HIS A 43 1.03 -2.71 5.97
C HIS A 43 -0.39 -2.53 6.52
N ARG A 44 -0.56 -1.69 7.55
CA ARG A 44 -1.89 -1.33 8.07
C ARG A 44 -2.75 -0.70 6.98
N TYR A 45 -2.20 0.21 6.18
CA TYR A 45 -2.98 0.94 5.18
C TYR A 45 -3.41 0.05 4.02
N LEU A 46 -2.51 -0.83 3.56
CA LEU A 46 -2.80 -1.82 2.53
C LEU A 46 -3.89 -2.80 2.98
N ASN A 47 -3.82 -3.30 4.22
CA ASN A 47 -4.77 -4.31 4.73
C ASN A 47 -6.09 -3.73 5.24
N THR A 48 -6.11 -2.50 5.77
CA THR A 48 -7.32 -1.91 6.37
C THR A 48 -8.06 -0.99 5.42
N PHE A 49 -7.36 -0.10 4.70
CA PHE A 49 -8.00 0.98 3.93
C PHE A 49 -7.96 0.77 2.41
N LEU A 50 -6.98 0.01 1.92
CA LEU A 50 -6.76 -0.19 0.48
C LEU A 50 -7.06 -1.61 0.00
N LYS A 51 -7.49 -2.51 0.89
CA LYS A 51 -7.71 -3.94 0.61
C LYS A 51 -8.60 -4.18 -0.61
N GLU A 52 -9.61 -3.34 -0.81
CA GLU A 52 -10.54 -3.46 -1.95
C GLU A 52 -9.92 -2.96 -3.26
N LYS A 53 -8.99 -2.01 -3.19
CA LYS A 53 -8.36 -1.32 -4.33
C LYS A 53 -7.07 -1.99 -4.82
N ILE A 54 -6.45 -2.83 -3.99
CA ILE A 54 -5.19 -3.52 -4.32
C ILE A 54 -5.42 -5.01 -4.48
N LYS A 55 -4.50 -5.69 -5.16
CA LYS A 55 -4.44 -7.14 -5.30
C LYS A 55 -3.09 -7.61 -4.80
N GLU A 56 -3.09 -8.64 -3.96
CA GLU A 56 -1.87 -9.37 -3.59
C GLU A 56 -1.63 -10.41 -4.69
N GLU A 57 -0.55 -10.27 -5.46
CA GLU A 57 -0.28 -11.13 -6.63
C GLU A 57 0.61 -12.31 -6.30
N ARG A 58 1.60 -12.12 -5.43
CA ARG A 58 2.57 -13.16 -5.05
C ARG A 58 3.00 -12.99 -3.61
N SER A 59 3.08 -14.10 -2.89
CA SER A 59 3.82 -14.20 -1.63
C SER A 59 5.06 -15.07 -1.86
N PHE A 60 6.23 -14.61 -1.42
CA PHE A 60 7.44 -15.45 -1.35
C PHE A 60 7.65 -15.86 0.10
N SER A 61 7.48 -17.16 0.37
CA SER A 61 7.63 -17.79 1.70
C SER A 61 6.92 -17.03 2.83
N ASP A 62 5.71 -16.52 2.61
CA ASP A 62 4.91 -15.73 3.57
C ASP A 62 5.53 -14.42 4.09
N LEU A 63 6.81 -14.17 3.82
CA LEU A 63 7.58 -13.04 4.34
C LEU A 63 7.46 -11.78 3.48
N VAL A 64 7.24 -11.95 2.17
CA VAL A 64 7.21 -10.84 1.22
C VAL A 64 5.96 -10.94 0.34
N LYS A 65 5.13 -9.90 0.35
CA LYS A 65 3.87 -9.81 -0.40
C LYS A 65 3.96 -8.73 -1.47
N LEU A 66 3.68 -9.11 -2.72
CA LEU A 66 3.67 -8.22 -3.88
C LEU A 66 2.28 -7.64 -4.07
N TYR A 67 2.15 -6.32 -4.03
CA TYR A 67 0.88 -5.64 -4.20
C TYR A 67 0.81 -4.90 -5.54
N THR A 68 -0.27 -5.12 -6.27
CA THR A 68 -0.63 -4.36 -7.48
C THR A 68 -1.92 -3.58 -7.23
N ILE A 69 -2.14 -2.49 -7.96
CA ILE A 69 -3.43 -1.79 -7.92
C ILE A 69 -4.41 -2.51 -8.85
N LYS A 70 -5.64 -2.78 -8.39
CA LYS A 70 -6.68 -3.29 -9.28
C LYS A 70 -6.96 -2.21 -10.32
N LYS A 71 -6.67 -2.49 -11.59
CA LYS A 71 -7.20 -1.65 -12.68
C LYS A 71 -8.71 -1.76 -12.59
N LYS A 72 -9.38 -0.63 -12.32
CA LYS A 72 -10.80 -0.52 -12.58
C LYS A 72 -10.93 -0.78 -14.08
N LYS A 73 -11.60 -1.87 -14.47
CA LYS A 73 -12.17 -1.95 -15.82
C LYS A 73 -13.15 -0.77 -15.89
N GLU A 74 -12.76 0.27 -16.63
CA GLU A 74 -13.74 1.16 -17.24
C GLU A 74 -14.63 0.35 -18.20
#